data_AF-A0AAD7JQS1-F1
#
_entry.id   AF-A0AAD7JQS1-F1
#
_cell.length_a   1.000
_cell.length_b   1.000
_cell.length_c   1.000
_cell.angle_alpha   90.00
_cell.angle_beta   90.00
_cell.angle_gamma   90.00
#
_symmetry.space_group_name_H-M   'P 1'
#
loop_
_entity.id
_entity.type
_entity.pdbx_description
1 polymer ?
#
loop_
_entity_poly.entity_id
_entity_poly.type
_entity_poly.pdbx_seq_one_letter_code
_entity_poly.pdbx_strand_id
1 'polypeptide(L)'
;MSALLTYRSRDSFESRFGRRAQLNAPPPVESGPTPPASPPPPPQTPADAAVAAHNDGRHNAASDSRRPPIFSAQSYLRYQGHKFTARFDANCYIHITRKMDTHDVARSRFTLPDDDESLALARVLSTLPPRALVISVATDGLFTPGEQRELAAHIPAAELVVIESPDGHDGFLLEFAQINRHVLQFLHRELPELYVGGDERGDVDVDVGTGAFEVKKTSVFGEAEVDVANW
;
A
#
# COMPACT_ATOMS: atom_id res chain seq x y z
N MET A 1 5.02 12.25 1.38
CA MET A 1 4.56 10.88 1.71
C MET A 1 5.60 9.83 1.34
N SER A 2 5.72 8.71 2.07
CA SER A 2 6.55 7.57 1.65
C SER A 2 5.75 6.63 0.74
N ALA A 3 6.23 6.47 -0.49
CA ALA A 3 5.76 5.41 -1.38
C ALA A 3 6.30 4.07 -0.86
N LEU A 4 5.41 3.21 -0.36
CA LEU A 4 5.78 1.84 0.01
C LEU A 4 5.26 0.90 -1.07
N LEU A 5 6.08 -0.09 -1.41
CA LEU A 5 5.70 -1.14 -2.36
C LEU A 5 4.60 -2.07 -1.80
N THR A 6 4.33 -1.97 -0.51
CA THR A 6 3.26 -2.66 0.22
C THR A 6 2.80 -1.75 1.34
N TYR A 7 1.48 -1.63 1.51
CA TYR A 7 0.89 -0.88 2.63
C TYR A 7 0.28 -1.81 3.70
N ARG A 8 0.67 -3.09 3.62
CA ARG A 8 0.43 -4.09 4.66
C ARG A 8 1.08 -3.71 5.99
N SER A 9 0.44 -4.12 7.08
CA SER A 9 1.07 -4.08 8.40
C SER A 9 2.35 -4.94 8.41
N ARG A 10 3.27 -4.61 9.32
CA ARG A 10 4.51 -5.37 9.51
C ARG A 10 4.24 -6.85 9.76
N ASP A 11 3.32 -7.16 10.67
CA ASP A 11 3.05 -8.55 11.08
C ASP A 11 2.39 -9.35 9.95
N SER A 12 1.47 -8.72 9.19
CA SER A 12 0.90 -9.33 7.97
C SER A 12 1.98 -9.61 6.93
N PHE A 13 2.90 -8.67 6.71
CA PHE A 13 3.98 -8.85 5.75
C PHE A 13 4.97 -9.94 6.19
N GLU A 14 5.44 -9.90 7.44
CA GLU A 14 6.42 -10.86 7.96
C GLU A 14 5.86 -12.30 7.99
N SER A 15 4.60 -12.48 8.41
CA SER A 15 3.96 -13.80 8.47
C SER A 15 3.82 -14.48 7.10
N ARG A 16 3.55 -13.69 6.04
CA ARG A 16 3.39 -14.17 4.67
C ARG A 16 4.73 -14.30 3.95
N PHE A 17 5.55 -13.25 3.97
CA PHE A 17 6.70 -13.09 3.10
C PHE A 17 8.03 -12.95 3.84
N GLY A 18 8.14 -13.24 5.14
CA GLY A 18 9.36 -13.04 5.93
C GLY A 18 10.64 -13.72 5.42
N ARG A 19 11.60 -14.01 6.30
CA ARG A 19 12.92 -14.57 5.89
C ARG A 19 12.88 -16.06 5.55
N ARG A 20 11.95 -16.47 4.67
CA ARG A 20 11.88 -17.83 4.11
C ARG A 20 12.70 -17.87 2.82
N ALA A 21 13.77 -18.65 2.80
CA ALA A 21 14.58 -18.84 1.61
C ALA A 21 13.81 -19.69 0.58
N GLN A 22 13.83 -19.27 -0.69
CA GLN A 22 13.32 -20.09 -1.78
C GLN A 22 14.26 -21.26 -2.02
N LEU A 23 13.74 -22.48 -1.87
CA LEU A 23 14.52 -23.70 -2.08
C LEU A 23 14.65 -24.07 -3.58
N ASN A 24 13.78 -23.53 -4.45
CA ASN A 24 13.67 -23.90 -5.87
C ASN A 24 13.41 -22.69 -6.81
N ALA A 25 14.20 -21.62 -6.73
CA ALA A 25 14.05 -20.49 -7.66
C ALA A 25 14.43 -20.90 -9.10
N PRO A 26 13.59 -20.64 -10.12
CA PRO A 26 13.96 -20.86 -11.52
C PRO A 26 15.17 -19.99 -11.91
N PRO A 27 15.98 -20.40 -12.91
CA PRO A 27 17.07 -19.57 -13.38
C PRO A 27 16.53 -18.22 -13.88
N PRO A 28 17.23 -17.10 -13.61
CA PRO A 28 16.76 -15.78 -14.04
C PRO A 28 16.62 -15.74 -15.56
N VAL A 29 15.53 -15.13 -16.04
CA VAL A 29 15.34 -14.80 -17.45
C VAL A 29 16.46 -13.83 -17.85
N GLU A 30 17.37 -14.26 -18.73
CA GLU A 30 18.46 -13.43 -19.22
C GLU A 30 17.90 -12.21 -19.97
N SER A 31 17.88 -11.06 -19.30
CA SER A 31 17.60 -9.78 -19.93
C SER A 31 18.82 -9.30 -20.72
N GLY A 32 18.92 -9.77 -21.97
CA GLY A 32 19.76 -9.20 -23.03
C GLY A 32 21.24 -9.65 -23.04
N PRO A 33 21.91 -9.59 -24.21
CA PRO A 33 23.30 -10.00 -24.33
C PRO A 33 24.21 -9.02 -23.59
N THR A 34 24.78 -9.47 -22.47
CA THR A 34 25.93 -8.79 -21.84
C THR A 34 27.10 -8.78 -22.83
N PRO A 35 27.72 -7.64 -23.14
CA PRO A 35 28.89 -7.62 -24.01
C PRO A 35 30.04 -8.42 -23.36
N PRO A 36 30.89 -9.11 -24.16
CA PRO A 36 32.01 -9.86 -23.62
C PRO A 36 32.96 -8.91 -22.88
N ALA A 37 33.33 -9.28 -21.65
CA ALA A 37 34.26 -8.52 -20.84
C ALA A 37 35.67 -8.59 -21.47
N SER A 38 36.12 -7.51 -22.10
CA SER A 38 37.52 -7.35 -22.47
C SER A 38 38.37 -7.19 -21.19
N PRO A 39 39.53 -7.86 -21.07
CA PRO A 39 40.42 -7.64 -19.94
C PRO A 39 40.89 -6.17 -19.92
N PRO A 40 40.93 -5.52 -18.74
CA PRO A 40 41.37 -4.14 -18.65
C PRO A 40 42.86 -4.02 -19.03
N PRO A 41 43.28 -2.92 -19.70
CA PRO A 41 44.68 -2.69 -20.01
C PRO A 41 45.51 -2.52 -18.72
N PRO A 42 46.81 -2.86 -18.76
CA PRO A 42 47.69 -2.70 -17.59
C PRO A 42 47.78 -1.23 -17.17
N PRO A 43 47.86 -0.93 -15.85
CA PRO A 43 47.89 0.43 -15.34
C PRO A 43 49.13 1.17 -15.86
N GLN A 44 48.93 2.37 -16.42
CA GLN A 44 50.00 3.17 -17.04
C GLN A 44 50.52 4.27 -16.11
N THR A 45 49.78 4.59 -15.04
CA THR A 45 50.16 5.60 -14.06
C THR A 45 50.08 5.06 -12.62
N PRO A 46 50.75 5.72 -11.65
CA PRO A 46 50.63 5.37 -10.23
C PRO A 46 49.20 5.48 -9.70
N ALA A 47 48.39 6.38 -10.27
CA ALA A 47 46.97 6.50 -9.95
C ALA A 47 46.17 5.29 -10.46
N ASP A 48 46.45 4.81 -11.66
CA ASP A 48 45.83 3.59 -12.21
C ASP A 48 46.22 2.34 -11.41
N ALA A 49 47.47 2.29 -10.93
CA ALA A 49 47.94 1.20 -10.07
C ALA A 49 47.23 1.20 -8.70
N ALA A 50 46.95 2.38 -8.14
CA ALA A 50 46.18 2.50 -6.89
C ALA A 50 44.70 2.08 -7.09
N VAL A 51 44.09 2.43 -8.24
CA VAL A 51 42.73 2.02 -8.60
C VAL A 51 42.66 0.50 -8.86
N ALA A 52 43.69 -0.08 -9.49
CA ALA A 52 43.78 -1.53 -9.70
C ALA A 52 43.93 -2.28 -8.37
N ALA A 53 44.85 -1.85 -7.50
CA ALA A 53 45.07 -2.45 -6.18
C ALA A 53 43.83 -2.32 -5.26
N HIS A 54 43.05 -1.25 -5.39
CA HIS A 54 41.79 -1.09 -4.67
C HIS A 54 40.70 -2.07 -5.14
N ASN A 55 40.77 -2.52 -6.41
CA ASN A 55 39.83 -3.47 -7.00
C ASN A 55 40.28 -4.94 -6.93
N ASP A 56 41.53 -5.22 -6.55
CA ASP A 56 42.09 -6.57 -6.43
C ASP A 56 41.39 -7.45 -5.39
N GLY A 57 40.71 -6.86 -4.41
CA GLY A 57 39.85 -7.58 -3.47
C GLY A 57 38.69 -8.35 -4.14
N ARG A 58 38.35 -8.00 -5.38
CA ARG A 58 37.29 -8.65 -6.17
C ARG A 58 37.79 -9.85 -6.99
N HIS A 59 39.09 -9.94 -7.25
CA HIS A 59 39.67 -10.98 -8.10
C HIS A 59 40.03 -12.27 -7.33
N ASN A 60 40.31 -12.18 -6.03
CA ASN A 60 40.64 -13.34 -5.19
C ASN A 60 39.44 -14.03 -4.52
N ALA A 61 38.21 -13.56 -4.75
CA ALA A 61 36.98 -14.13 -4.18
C ALA A 61 36.39 -15.28 -5.04
N ALA A 62 37.24 -16.05 -5.73
CA ALA A 62 36.81 -17.24 -6.43
C ALA A 62 36.85 -18.46 -5.50
N SER A 63 35.76 -18.70 -4.73
CA SER A 63 35.22 -20.04 -4.41
C SER A 63 34.18 -20.06 -3.27
N ASP A 64 33.14 -19.23 -3.37
CA ASP A 64 31.82 -19.73 -2.95
C ASP A 64 30.81 -19.36 -4.03
N SER A 65 30.56 -20.31 -4.94
CA SER A 65 29.64 -20.16 -6.07
C SER A 65 28.18 -20.22 -5.64
N ARG A 66 27.90 -20.24 -4.33
CA ARG A 66 26.55 -20.11 -3.79
C ARG A 66 26.09 -18.66 -3.94
N ARG A 67 25.33 -18.42 -5.02
CA ARG A 67 24.48 -17.22 -5.11
C ARG A 67 23.69 -17.09 -3.80
N PRO A 68 23.61 -15.88 -3.21
CA PRO A 68 22.86 -15.69 -1.98
C PRO A 68 21.40 -16.13 -2.19
N PRO A 69 20.78 -16.81 -1.22
CA PRO A 69 19.40 -17.28 -1.35
C PRO A 69 18.46 -16.08 -1.52
N ILE A 70 17.53 -16.18 -2.46
CA ILE A 70 16.45 -15.20 -2.61
C ILE A 70 15.40 -15.51 -1.54
N PHE A 71 15.04 -14.49 -0.76
CA PHE A 71 14.00 -14.60 0.26
C PHE A 71 12.62 -14.30 -0.33
N SER A 72 11.57 -14.90 0.21
CA SER A 72 10.18 -14.64 -0.21
C SER A 72 9.82 -13.15 -0.22
N ALA A 73 10.32 -12.36 0.74
CA ALA A 73 10.12 -10.91 0.78
C ALA A 73 10.70 -10.23 -0.45
N GLN A 74 11.91 -10.64 -0.86
CA GLN A 74 12.61 -10.06 -1.99
C GLN A 74 11.88 -10.37 -3.30
N SER A 75 11.45 -11.61 -3.51
CA SER A 75 10.67 -11.98 -4.70
C SER A 75 9.32 -11.30 -4.74
N TYR A 76 8.63 -11.22 -3.60
CA TYR A 76 7.38 -10.47 -3.50
C TYR A 76 7.56 -9.00 -3.91
N LEU A 77 8.55 -8.32 -3.33
CA LEU A 77 8.79 -6.91 -3.64
C LEU A 77 9.17 -6.73 -5.12
N ARG A 78 9.98 -7.62 -5.69
CA ARG A 78 10.34 -7.51 -7.10
C ARG A 78 9.15 -7.77 -8.03
N TYR A 79 8.35 -8.80 -7.77
CA TYR A 79 7.13 -9.08 -8.52
C TYR A 79 6.16 -7.89 -8.46
N GLN A 80 5.88 -7.37 -7.26
CA GLN A 80 4.97 -6.22 -7.12
C GLN A 80 5.52 -4.97 -7.81
N GLY A 81 6.83 -4.73 -7.71
CA GLY A 81 7.50 -3.65 -8.42
C GLY A 81 7.34 -3.77 -9.93
N HIS A 82 7.64 -4.94 -10.51
CA HIS A 82 7.51 -5.19 -11.94
C HIS A 82 6.05 -5.09 -12.42
N LYS A 83 5.12 -5.67 -11.66
CA LYS A 83 3.68 -5.58 -11.93
C LYS A 83 3.19 -4.13 -11.91
N PHE A 84 3.72 -3.31 -11.00
CA PHE A 84 3.38 -1.89 -10.92
C PHE A 84 3.93 -1.10 -12.12
N THR A 85 5.22 -1.23 -12.43
CA THR A 85 5.83 -0.48 -13.54
C THR A 85 5.28 -0.89 -14.91
N ALA A 86 4.79 -2.12 -15.05
CA ALA A 86 4.13 -2.58 -16.28
C ALA A 86 2.74 -1.97 -16.51
N ARG A 87 2.07 -1.44 -15.47
CA ARG A 87 0.66 -0.98 -15.53
C ARG A 87 0.46 0.49 -15.18
N PHE A 88 1.52 1.21 -14.79
CA PHE A 88 1.40 2.57 -14.30
C PHE A 88 2.45 3.49 -14.91
N ASP A 89 2.02 4.66 -15.36
CA ASP A 89 2.90 5.67 -15.94
C ASP A 89 3.65 6.46 -14.85
N ALA A 90 4.95 6.67 -15.07
CA ALA A 90 5.82 7.34 -14.11
C ALA A 90 5.46 8.83 -13.95
N ASN A 91 5.06 9.53 -15.01
CA ASN A 91 4.68 10.94 -14.92
C ASN A 91 3.37 11.09 -14.13
N CYS A 92 2.39 10.23 -14.41
CA CYS A 92 1.16 10.15 -13.62
C CYS A 92 1.46 9.92 -12.13
N TYR A 93 2.43 9.04 -11.82
CA TYR A 93 2.83 8.79 -10.44
C TYR A 93 3.37 10.04 -9.75
N ILE A 94 4.28 10.77 -10.40
CA ILE A 94 4.82 12.05 -9.89
C ILE A 94 3.70 13.06 -9.65
N HIS A 95 2.72 13.16 -10.55
CA HIS A 95 1.63 14.11 -10.41
C HIS A 95 0.68 13.75 -9.26
N ILE A 96 0.38 12.47 -9.05
CA ILE A 96 -0.48 12.02 -7.95
C ILE A 96 0.22 12.21 -6.61
N THR A 97 1.49 11.84 -6.49
CA THR A 97 2.24 12.03 -5.23
C THR A 97 2.42 13.51 -4.89
N ARG A 98 2.63 14.39 -5.87
CA ARG A 98 2.60 15.84 -5.65
C ARG A 98 1.24 16.33 -5.15
N LYS A 99 0.14 15.84 -5.71
CA LYS A 99 -1.22 16.18 -5.22
C LYS A 99 -1.37 15.78 -3.75
N MET A 100 -0.89 14.59 -3.39
CA MET A 100 -0.88 14.09 -2.02
C MET A 100 -0.04 14.97 -1.08
N ASP A 101 1.17 15.38 -1.46
CA ASP A 101 2.00 16.29 -0.65
C ASP A 101 1.36 17.67 -0.45
N THR A 102 0.55 18.12 -1.40
CA THR A 102 -0.19 19.38 -1.29
C THR A 102 -1.56 19.25 -0.61
N HIS A 103 -1.96 18.06 -0.15
CA HIS A 103 -3.27 17.88 0.47
C HIS A 103 -3.32 18.57 1.84
N ASP A 104 -4.17 19.58 1.96
CA ASP A 104 -4.45 20.30 3.19
C ASP A 104 -5.83 20.96 3.03
N VAL A 105 -6.80 20.52 3.83
CA VAL A 105 -8.17 21.02 3.77
C VAL A 105 -8.32 22.40 4.42
N ALA A 106 -7.39 22.79 5.31
CA ALA A 106 -7.41 24.05 6.03
C ALA A 106 -6.71 25.19 5.29
N ARG A 107 -5.80 24.86 4.35
CA ARG A 107 -5.03 25.83 3.57
C ARG A 107 -5.90 26.99 3.07
N SER A 108 -5.48 28.20 3.46
CA SER A 108 -6.08 29.46 2.99
C SER A 108 -7.58 29.61 3.26
N ARG A 109 -8.18 28.82 4.17
CA ARG A 109 -9.60 28.94 4.54
C ARG A 109 -9.84 29.79 5.78
N PHE A 110 -8.85 29.85 6.67
CA PHE A 110 -8.89 30.66 7.89
C PHE A 110 -7.53 31.32 8.13
N THR A 111 -7.56 32.56 8.63
CA THR A 111 -6.38 33.22 9.19
C THR A 111 -6.48 33.06 10.70
N LEU A 112 -5.54 32.34 11.30
CA LEU A 112 -5.45 32.23 12.76
C LEU A 112 -4.39 33.21 13.27
N PRO A 113 -4.57 33.79 14.46
CA PRO A 113 -3.59 34.71 15.05
C PRO A 113 -2.19 34.11 15.22
N ASP A 114 -2.12 32.80 15.44
CA ASP A 114 -0.89 32.09 15.84
C ASP A 114 -0.52 30.92 14.89
N ASP A 115 -1.13 30.84 13.70
CA ASP A 115 -0.91 29.75 12.71
C ASP A 115 -1.05 28.31 13.29
N ASP A 116 -1.92 28.12 14.28
CA ASP A 116 -2.20 26.79 14.86
C ASP A 116 -2.95 25.90 13.84
N GLU A 117 -2.20 25.02 13.17
CA GLU A 117 -2.72 24.11 12.14
C GLU A 117 -3.84 23.18 12.67
N SER A 118 -3.75 22.73 13.93
CA SER A 118 -4.74 21.83 14.53
C SER A 118 -6.06 22.56 14.75
N LEU A 119 -6.00 23.81 15.22
CA LEU A 119 -7.18 24.65 15.35
C LEU A 119 -7.78 25.02 13.98
N ALA A 120 -6.93 25.22 12.96
CA ALA A 120 -7.38 25.51 11.61
C ALA A 120 -8.15 24.32 11.02
N LEU A 121 -7.61 23.11 11.16
CA LEU A 121 -8.24 21.87 10.73
C LEU A 121 -9.59 21.66 11.44
N ALA A 122 -9.61 21.70 12.77
CA ALA A 122 -10.83 21.58 13.56
C ALA A 122 -11.93 22.55 13.10
N ARG A 123 -11.56 23.80 12.83
CA ARG A 123 -12.49 24.83 12.37
C ARG A 123 -13.06 24.51 10.98
N VAL A 124 -12.24 24.04 10.05
CA VAL A 124 -12.71 23.63 8.71
C VAL A 124 -13.66 22.46 8.80
N LEU A 125 -13.29 21.44 9.56
CA LEU A 125 -14.10 20.23 9.74
C LEU A 125 -15.47 20.56 10.33
N SER A 126 -15.55 21.54 11.23
CA SER A 126 -16.81 22.00 11.82
C SER A 126 -17.80 22.62 10.81
N THR A 127 -17.30 23.03 9.64
CA THR A 127 -18.11 23.60 8.55
C THR A 127 -18.55 22.58 7.51
N LEU A 128 -18.06 21.33 7.58
CA LEU A 128 -18.45 20.28 6.65
C LEU A 128 -19.91 19.85 6.87
N PRO A 129 -20.57 19.28 5.85
CA PRO A 129 -21.89 18.69 6.01
C PRO A 129 -21.93 17.73 7.20
N PRO A 130 -23.00 17.77 8.02
CA PRO A 130 -23.10 16.91 9.18
C PRO A 130 -23.28 15.45 8.77
N ARG A 131 -23.17 14.55 9.74
CA ARG A 131 -23.47 13.11 9.59
C ARG A 131 -22.54 12.42 8.60
N ALA A 132 -21.22 12.71 8.63
CA ALA A 132 -20.25 11.95 7.86
C ALA A 132 -19.96 10.58 8.48
N LEU A 133 -19.77 9.54 7.65
CA LEU A 133 -19.21 8.27 8.08
C LEU A 133 -17.69 8.28 7.89
N VAL A 134 -16.95 8.14 8.97
CA VAL A 134 -15.49 7.98 8.98
C VAL A 134 -15.19 6.51 9.27
N ILE A 135 -14.49 5.84 8.36
CA ILE A 135 -14.04 4.45 8.53
C ILE A 135 -12.53 4.44 8.70
N SER A 136 -12.05 3.79 9.76
CA SER A 136 -10.62 3.62 10.08
C SER A 136 -10.27 2.13 10.10
N VAL A 137 -9.04 1.77 9.72
CA VAL A 137 -8.54 0.39 9.88
C VAL A 137 -7.65 0.33 11.12
N ALA A 138 -7.94 -0.62 12.02
CA ALA A 138 -7.28 -0.72 13.33
C ALA A 138 -5.74 -0.77 13.26
N THR A 139 -5.19 -1.37 12.21
CA THR A 139 -3.74 -1.56 12.02
C THR A 139 -3.14 -0.64 10.93
N ASP A 140 -3.85 0.39 10.46
CA ASP A 140 -3.34 1.32 9.46
C ASP A 140 -2.12 2.10 10.02
N GLY A 141 -1.02 2.06 9.27
CA GLY A 141 0.22 2.77 9.60
C GLY A 141 0.48 4.02 8.75
N LEU A 142 -0.35 4.29 7.73
CA LEU A 142 -0.27 5.49 6.89
C LEU A 142 -1.27 6.57 7.32
N PHE A 143 -2.52 6.15 7.54
CA PHE A 143 -3.61 7.01 7.97
C PHE A 143 -4.14 6.45 9.27
N THR A 144 -3.58 6.93 10.37
CA THR A 144 -3.68 6.25 11.66
C THR A 144 -5.06 6.46 12.30
N PRO A 145 -5.54 5.49 13.13
CA PRO A 145 -6.80 5.66 13.87
C PRO A 145 -6.88 6.93 14.73
N GLY A 146 -5.73 7.51 15.13
CA GLY A 146 -5.68 8.81 15.80
C GLY A 146 -6.24 9.93 14.92
N GLU A 147 -5.78 10.02 13.68
CA GLU A 147 -6.20 11.03 12.71
C GLU A 147 -7.68 10.86 12.31
N GLN A 148 -8.18 9.63 12.17
CA GLN A 148 -9.61 9.42 11.90
C GLN A 148 -10.51 9.81 13.10
N ARG A 149 -10.04 9.62 14.34
CA ARG A 149 -10.75 10.14 15.52
C ARG A 149 -10.79 11.65 15.51
N GLU A 150 -9.70 12.31 15.13
CA GLU A 150 -9.68 13.77 15.01
C GLU A 150 -10.67 14.28 13.94
N LEU A 151 -10.77 13.60 12.80
CA LEU A 151 -11.77 13.92 11.77
C LEU A 151 -13.20 13.80 12.35
N ALA A 152 -13.53 12.66 12.94
CA ALA A 152 -14.87 12.40 13.47
C ALA A 152 -15.23 13.33 14.65
N ALA A 153 -14.25 13.75 15.45
CA ALA A 153 -14.47 14.65 16.58
C ALA A 153 -14.89 16.07 16.15
N HIS A 154 -14.46 16.52 14.98
CA HIS A 154 -14.68 17.91 14.53
C HIS A 154 -15.71 18.04 13.40
N ILE A 155 -16.09 16.94 12.73
CA ILE A 155 -17.19 16.96 11.76
C ILE A 155 -18.53 16.86 12.51
N PRO A 156 -19.52 17.74 12.26
CA PRO A 156 -20.77 17.73 13.01
C PRO A 156 -21.52 16.40 12.88
N ALA A 157 -21.90 15.79 14.01
CA ALA A 157 -22.65 14.53 14.05
C ALA A 157 -22.01 13.38 13.24
N ALA A 158 -20.69 13.37 13.07
CA ALA A 158 -20.01 12.28 12.39
C ALA A 158 -20.03 10.97 13.19
N GLU A 159 -20.04 9.86 12.46
CA GLU A 159 -19.92 8.50 12.98
C GLU A 159 -18.51 7.98 12.66
N LEU A 160 -17.81 7.45 13.67
CA LEU A 160 -16.55 6.74 13.47
C LEU A 160 -16.76 5.24 13.65
N VAL A 161 -16.32 4.48 12.65
CA VAL A 161 -16.23 3.03 12.70
C VAL A 161 -14.78 2.61 12.53
N VAL A 162 -14.30 1.70 13.38
CA VAL A 162 -12.99 1.07 13.24
C VAL A 162 -13.21 -0.36 12.78
N ILE A 163 -12.66 -0.71 11.62
CA ILE A 163 -12.67 -2.09 11.11
C ILE A 163 -11.42 -2.84 11.55
N GLU A 164 -11.62 -4.08 11.98
CA GLU A 164 -10.54 -4.96 12.39
C GLU A 164 -9.95 -5.62 11.16
N SER A 165 -8.67 -5.36 10.89
CA SER A 165 -7.92 -6.04 9.84
C SER A 165 -6.45 -6.17 10.27
N PRO A 166 -5.81 -7.33 10.07
CA PRO A 166 -4.38 -7.47 10.29
C PRO A 166 -3.55 -6.89 9.13
N ASP A 167 -4.17 -6.54 8.01
CA ASP A 167 -3.49 -6.21 6.76
C ASP A 167 -3.11 -4.72 6.61
N GLY A 168 -3.14 -3.93 7.67
CA GLY A 168 -2.77 -2.52 7.62
C GLY A 168 -3.69 -1.69 6.74
N HIS A 169 -3.14 -0.70 6.03
CA HIS A 169 -3.91 0.15 5.12
C HIS A 169 -4.68 -0.69 4.08
N ASP A 170 -4.05 -1.73 3.54
CA ASP A 170 -4.68 -2.63 2.55
C ASP A 170 -5.96 -3.32 3.07
N GLY A 171 -6.22 -3.29 4.38
CA GLY A 171 -7.48 -3.74 4.98
C GLY A 171 -8.73 -3.13 4.32
N PHE A 172 -8.66 -1.88 3.81
CA PHE A 172 -9.81 -1.28 3.12
C PHE A 172 -10.16 -1.99 1.79
N LEU A 173 -9.21 -2.71 1.19
CA LEU A 173 -9.39 -3.50 -0.03
C LEU A 173 -9.61 -4.99 0.25
N LEU A 174 -9.60 -5.42 1.52
CA LEU A 174 -9.67 -6.82 1.89
C LEU A 174 -10.92 -7.11 2.75
N GLU A 175 -11.28 -6.19 3.64
CA GLU A 175 -12.43 -6.33 4.55
C GLU A 175 -13.77 -5.89 3.91
N PHE A 176 -14.02 -6.31 2.67
CA PHE A 176 -15.20 -5.90 1.89
C PHE A 176 -16.51 -6.08 2.65
N ALA A 177 -16.68 -7.20 3.36
CA ALA A 177 -17.92 -7.50 4.09
C ALA A 177 -18.16 -6.54 5.27
N GLN A 178 -17.10 -6.15 5.98
CA GLN A 178 -17.19 -5.19 7.08
C GLN A 178 -17.53 -3.80 6.53
N ILE A 179 -16.76 -3.33 5.54
CA ILE A 179 -16.93 -2.00 4.95
C ILE A 179 -18.30 -1.86 4.29
N ASN A 180 -18.71 -2.83 3.48
CA ASN A 180 -19.98 -2.79 2.77
C ASN A 180 -21.17 -2.72 3.75
N ARG A 181 -21.10 -3.45 4.87
CA ARG A 181 -22.13 -3.40 5.92
C ARG A 181 -22.30 -1.99 6.47
N HIS A 182 -21.20 -1.34 6.87
CA HIS A 182 -21.25 0.00 7.44
C HIS A 182 -21.67 1.06 6.42
N VAL A 183 -21.15 0.99 5.20
CA VAL A 183 -21.52 1.90 4.11
C VAL A 183 -23.00 1.76 3.77
N LEU A 184 -23.52 0.54 3.60
CA LEU A 184 -24.94 0.35 3.28
C LEU A 184 -25.84 0.82 4.42
N GLN A 185 -25.54 0.46 5.68
CA GLN A 185 -26.34 0.92 6.83
C GLN A 185 -26.39 2.46 6.90
N PHE A 186 -25.26 3.11 6.66
CA PHE A 186 -25.18 4.56 6.59
C PHE A 186 -26.02 5.12 5.44
N LEU A 187 -25.87 4.61 4.22
CA LEU A 187 -26.61 5.10 3.05
C LEU A 187 -28.12 4.90 3.19
N HIS A 188 -28.59 3.78 3.73
CA HIS A 188 -30.02 3.55 3.98
C HIS A 188 -30.60 4.55 5.00
N ARG A 189 -29.80 4.95 5.99
CA ARG A 189 -30.19 5.93 7.03
C ARG A 189 -30.15 7.38 6.53
N GLU A 190 -29.15 7.72 5.73
CA GLU A 190 -28.90 9.09 5.27
C GLU A 190 -29.67 9.46 4.00
N LEU A 191 -29.93 8.47 3.12
CA LEU A 191 -30.58 8.66 1.81
C LEU A 191 -31.75 7.67 1.62
N PRO A 192 -32.72 7.60 2.54
CA PRO A 192 -33.80 6.61 2.49
C PRO A 192 -34.57 6.65 1.17
N GLU A 193 -34.76 7.82 0.56
CA GLU A 193 -35.46 7.98 -0.71
C GLU A 193 -34.82 7.22 -1.88
N LEU A 194 -33.51 6.96 -1.83
CA LEU A 194 -32.79 6.19 -2.86
C LEU A 194 -32.85 4.68 -2.61
N TYR A 195 -33.17 4.25 -1.39
CA TYR A 195 -33.07 2.86 -0.94
C TYR A 195 -34.41 2.25 -0.45
N VAL A 196 -35.44 3.05 -0.20
CA VAL A 196 -36.78 2.62 0.27
C VAL A 196 -37.72 2.24 -0.89
N GLY A 197 -37.37 2.54 -2.15
CA GLY A 197 -38.18 2.22 -3.34
C GLY A 197 -37.95 0.84 -3.97
N GLY A 198 -37.16 -0.03 -3.32
CA GLY A 198 -36.78 -1.35 -3.83
C GLY A 198 -37.65 -2.51 -3.35
N ASP A 199 -38.66 -2.28 -2.50
CA ASP A 199 -39.41 -3.33 -1.78
C ASP A 199 -40.37 -4.18 -2.64
N GLU A 200 -40.38 -4.05 -3.97
CA GLU A 200 -40.92 -5.12 -4.85
C GLU A 200 -39.85 -6.14 -5.30
N ARG A 201 -38.59 -5.92 -4.93
CA ARG A 201 -37.55 -6.96 -4.87
C ARG A 201 -37.28 -7.17 -3.39
N GLY A 202 -38.15 -7.98 -2.80
CA GLY A 202 -38.40 -8.06 -1.36
C GLY A 202 -37.17 -8.18 -0.48
N ASP A 203 -37.40 -7.80 0.79
CA ASP A 203 -36.57 -8.07 1.96
C ASP A 203 -35.22 -8.67 1.56
N VAL A 204 -34.24 -7.81 1.30
CA VAL A 204 -32.90 -8.17 1.72
C VAL A 204 -32.95 -8.05 3.24
N ASP A 205 -33.56 -9.07 3.86
CA ASP A 205 -32.92 -9.69 4.99
C ASP A 205 -31.45 -9.74 4.59
N VAL A 206 -30.65 -8.83 5.15
CA VAL A 206 -29.23 -9.11 5.28
C VAL A 206 -29.19 -10.19 6.34
N ASP A 207 -29.66 -11.37 5.94
CA ASP A 207 -29.23 -12.64 6.46
C ASP A 207 -27.72 -12.46 6.47
N VAL A 208 -27.17 -12.40 7.68
CA VAL A 208 -25.79 -12.79 7.94
C VAL A 208 -25.72 -14.31 7.73
N GLY A 209 -26.22 -14.73 6.57
CA GLY A 209 -26.28 -16.06 6.05
C GLY A 209 -25.05 -16.19 5.20
N THR A 210 -24.41 -17.30 5.43
CA THR A 210 -23.36 -17.91 4.61
C THR A 210 -23.87 -18.26 3.20
N GLY A 211 -24.56 -17.33 2.53
CA GLY A 211 -25.19 -17.44 1.22
C GLY A 211 -24.46 -16.60 0.17
N ALA A 212 -23.26 -17.04 -0.20
CA ALA A 212 -22.63 -16.86 -1.51
C ALA A 212 -22.83 -15.51 -2.26
N PHE A 213 -22.51 -14.38 -1.63
CA PHE A 213 -21.60 -13.46 -2.35
C PHE A 213 -20.26 -14.16 -2.29
N GLU A 214 -19.99 -15.05 -3.25
CA GLU A 214 -18.68 -15.66 -3.37
C GLU A 214 -17.73 -14.49 -3.59
N VAL A 215 -17.07 -14.05 -2.51
CA VAL A 215 -15.96 -13.11 -2.57
C VAL A 215 -14.94 -13.86 -3.40
N LYS A 216 -15.02 -13.69 -4.72
CA LYS A 216 -13.96 -14.12 -5.61
C LYS A 216 -12.77 -13.31 -5.14
N LYS A 217 -11.91 -14.00 -4.40
CA LYS A 217 -10.56 -13.58 -4.02
C LYS A 217 -9.66 -13.41 -5.25
N THR A 218 -10.23 -12.93 -6.35
CA THR A 218 -9.59 -12.54 -7.58
C THR A 218 -9.23 -11.06 -7.55
N SER A 219 -9.19 -10.42 -6.37
CA SER A 219 -8.67 -9.07 -6.22
C SER A 219 -7.24 -9.05 -6.75
N VAL A 220 -7.08 -8.42 -7.92
CA VAL A 220 -5.81 -8.21 -8.62
C VAL A 220 -4.79 -7.49 -7.73
N PHE A 221 -5.26 -6.79 -6.69
CA PHE A 221 -4.47 -6.01 -5.75
C PHE A 221 -4.08 -6.79 -4.48
N GLY A 222 -4.74 -7.91 -4.14
CA GLY A 222 -4.60 -8.52 -2.81
C GLY A 222 -4.17 -9.99 -2.73
N GLU A 223 -4.58 -10.84 -3.69
CA GLU A 223 -4.50 -12.31 -3.50
C GLU A 223 -3.87 -13.13 -4.64
N ALA A 224 -3.38 -12.49 -5.70
CA ALA A 224 -2.46 -13.15 -6.62
C ALA A 224 -1.06 -13.13 -5.95
N GLU A 225 -0.32 -14.21 -5.71
CA GLU A 225 -0.37 -15.57 -6.23
C GLU A 225 0.40 -16.47 -5.22
N VAL A 226 0.03 -17.74 -5.13
CA VAL A 226 0.87 -18.80 -4.52
C VAL A 226 2.25 -18.89 -5.23
N ASP A 227 2.39 -18.29 -6.41
CA ASP A 227 3.61 -18.23 -7.23
C ASP A 227 4.49 -16.97 -7.03
N VAL A 228 4.02 -15.92 -6.34
CA VAL A 228 4.82 -14.70 -6.09
C VAL A 228 6.06 -15.02 -5.24
N ALA A 229 5.93 -16.03 -4.38
CA ALA A 229 7.00 -16.51 -3.55
C ALA A 229 8.06 -17.33 -4.31
N ASN A 230 7.98 -17.45 -5.65
CA ASN A 230 8.99 -18.09 -6.52
C ASN A 230 9.42 -17.20 -7.70
N TRP A 231 9.06 -15.91 -7.71
CA TRP A 231 9.43 -14.95 -8.76
C TRP A 231 10.91 -14.54 -8.75
#